data_AF-A0A5C7NPP3-F1
#
_entry.id   AF-A0A5C7NPP3-F1
#
_cell.length_a   1.000
_cell.length_b   1.000
_cell.length_c   1.000
_cell.angle_alpha   90.00
_cell.angle_beta   90.00
_cell.angle_gamma   90.00
#
_symmetry.space_group_name_H-M   'P 1'
#
loop_
_entity.id
_entity.type
_entity.pdbx_description
1 polymer ?
#
loop_
_entity_poly.entity_id
_entity_poly.type
_entity_poly.pdbx_seq_one_letter_code
_entity_poly.pdbx_strand_id
1 'polypeptide(L)'
;MFTATPTTRQHNVASPAKERDAQDVIETRLWLEEHDWLYRVLRSEENLSPTFRFPDLISACVSLVFEHHDAPARIFQFLGTELVLRSPQTPRRRESMWRQQYQLLLELQRSPANRHPNPKFQLDQLTTACVALCRTADPSGAAILQQARRNMAERAHHGWDAPPG
;
A
#
# COMPACT_ATOMS: atom_id res chain seq x y z
N MET A 1 42.05 -39.62 -22.64
CA MET A 1 41.93 -38.14 -22.55
C MET A 1 40.50 -37.85 -22.12
N PHE A 2 40.30 -37.32 -20.92
CA PHE A 2 38.97 -36.98 -20.39
C PHE A 2 38.74 -35.49 -20.62
N THR A 3 37.76 -35.15 -21.46
CA THR A 3 37.30 -33.78 -21.65
C THR A 3 36.16 -33.50 -20.67
N ALA A 4 36.43 -32.67 -19.67
CA ALA A 4 35.43 -32.17 -18.73
C ALA A 4 34.60 -31.06 -19.41
N THR A 5 33.28 -31.23 -19.43
CA THR A 5 32.32 -30.18 -19.81
C THR A 5 32.16 -29.17 -18.67
N PRO A 6 32.21 -27.86 -18.93
CA PRO A 6 31.96 -26.86 -17.90
C PRO A 6 30.45 -26.69 -17.69
N THR A 7 29.99 -26.94 -16.46
CA THR A 7 28.64 -26.63 -15.99
C THR A 7 28.43 -25.11 -15.99
N THR A 8 27.59 -24.61 -16.89
CA THR A 8 27.12 -23.22 -16.87
C THR A 8 26.22 -23.01 -15.66
N ARG A 9 26.75 -22.36 -14.63
CA ARG A 9 25.99 -21.85 -13.49
C ARG A 9 25.02 -20.78 -14.02
N GLN A 10 23.73 -21.09 -14.08
CA GLN A 10 22.69 -20.10 -14.32
C GLN A 10 22.69 -19.10 -13.15
N HIS A 11 23.37 -17.97 -13.33
CA HIS A 11 23.11 -16.80 -12.49
C HIS A 11 21.71 -16.31 -12.85
N ASN A 12 20.79 -16.49 -11.90
CA ASN A 12 19.46 -15.88 -11.94
C ASN A 12 19.66 -14.37 -11.79
N VAL A 13 19.93 -13.68 -12.90
CA VAL A 13 20.00 -12.22 -12.96
C VAL A 13 18.58 -11.72 -12.72
N ALA A 14 18.30 -11.33 -11.49
CA ALA A 14 17.07 -10.62 -11.17
C ALA A 14 16.96 -9.42 -12.12
N SER A 15 15.83 -9.31 -12.83
CA SER A 15 15.64 -8.22 -13.78
C SER A 15 15.75 -6.87 -13.04
N PRO A 16 16.49 -5.88 -13.56
CA PRO A 16 16.72 -4.60 -12.87
C PRO A 16 15.43 -3.86 -12.48
N ALA A 17 14.32 -4.12 -13.17
CA ALA A 17 12.99 -3.64 -12.78
C ALA A 17 12.51 -4.18 -11.41
N LYS A 18 12.76 -5.46 -11.10
CA LYS A 18 12.37 -6.06 -9.81
C LYS A 18 13.20 -5.54 -8.64
N GLU A 19 14.46 -5.18 -8.88
CA GLU A 19 15.33 -4.57 -7.86
C GLU A 19 14.93 -3.12 -7.56
N ARG A 20 14.56 -2.34 -8.57
CA ARG A 20 14.01 -0.99 -8.38
C ARG A 20 12.69 -1.01 -7.59
N ASP A 21 11.78 -1.92 -7.92
CA ASP A 21 10.52 -2.13 -7.18
C ASP A 21 10.77 -2.42 -5.69
N ALA A 22 11.77 -3.24 -5.38
CA ALA A 22 12.09 -3.59 -3.99
C ALA A 22 12.66 -2.40 -3.19
N GLN A 23 13.31 -1.43 -3.84
CA GLN A 23 13.82 -0.22 -3.19
C GLN A 23 12.75 0.83 -2.92
N ASP A 24 11.63 0.75 -3.64
CA ASP A 24 10.57 1.77 -3.60
C ASP A 24 9.35 1.39 -2.77
N VAL A 25 9.41 0.25 -2.08
CA VAL A 25 8.44 -0.13 -1.05
C VAL A 25 8.99 0.14 0.35
N ILE A 26 8.13 0.62 1.23
CA ILE A 26 8.41 0.95 2.63
C ILE A 26 7.61 0.02 3.53
N GLU A 27 8.24 -0.42 4.62
CA GLU A 27 7.54 -1.20 5.66
C GLU A 27 6.39 -0.38 6.26
N THR A 28 5.22 -0.99 6.35
CA THR A 28 4.05 -0.43 7.02
C THR A 28 3.41 -1.49 7.92
N ARG A 29 2.39 -1.08 8.67
CA ARG A 29 1.60 -2.00 9.48
C ARG A 29 0.13 -1.71 9.30
N LEU A 30 -0.65 -2.78 9.31
CA LEU A 30 -2.09 -2.77 9.13
C LEU A 30 -2.72 -3.60 10.24
N TRP A 31 -3.87 -3.20 10.74
CA TRP A 31 -4.62 -4.01 11.70
C TRP A 31 -5.14 -5.29 11.06
N LEU A 32 -5.27 -6.35 11.86
CA LEU A 32 -5.57 -7.68 11.32
C LEU A 32 -6.91 -7.74 10.58
N GLU A 33 -7.94 -7.02 11.06
CA GLU A 33 -9.25 -7.02 10.41
C GLU A 33 -9.19 -6.42 8.98
N GLU A 34 -8.58 -5.24 8.83
CA GLU A 34 -8.39 -4.59 7.53
C GLU A 34 -7.47 -5.42 6.63
N HIS A 35 -6.43 -6.02 7.20
CA HIS A 35 -5.54 -6.92 6.49
C HIS A 35 -6.30 -8.13 5.93
N ASP A 36 -7.14 -8.79 6.72
CA ASP A 36 -7.85 -10.00 6.32
C ASP A 36 -8.91 -9.70 5.25
N TRP A 37 -9.53 -8.52 5.29
CA TRP A 37 -10.37 -8.06 4.19
C TRP A 37 -9.56 -7.81 2.91
N LEU A 38 -8.44 -7.07 2.99
CA LEU A 38 -7.62 -6.79 1.82
C LEU A 38 -7.00 -8.06 1.23
N TYR A 39 -6.67 -9.04 2.08
CA TYR A 39 -6.23 -10.37 1.67
C TYR A 39 -7.31 -11.13 0.91
N ARG A 40 -8.60 -10.99 1.27
CA ARG A 40 -9.71 -11.53 0.47
C ARG A 40 -9.81 -10.87 -0.90
N VAL A 41 -9.63 -9.54 -0.99
CA VAL A 41 -9.57 -8.83 -2.28
C VAL A 41 -8.39 -9.34 -3.12
N LEU A 42 -7.21 -9.50 -2.52
CA LEU A 42 -6.03 -10.06 -3.18
C LEU A 42 -6.29 -11.44 -3.80
N ARG A 43 -7.04 -12.29 -3.09
CA ARG A 43 -7.35 -13.67 -3.47
C ARG A 43 -8.63 -13.79 -4.31
N SER A 44 -9.31 -12.69 -4.60
CA SER A 44 -10.54 -12.68 -5.39
C SER A 44 -10.27 -13.05 -6.84
N GLU A 45 -11.28 -13.60 -7.51
CA GLU A 45 -11.24 -13.88 -8.95
C GLU A 45 -11.21 -12.60 -9.79
N GLU A 46 -11.50 -11.43 -9.20
CA GLU A 46 -11.46 -10.13 -9.87
C GLU A 46 -10.04 -9.55 -9.97
N ASN A 47 -9.09 -10.07 -9.18
CA ASN A 47 -7.67 -9.72 -9.28
C ASN A 47 -7.02 -10.40 -10.50
N LEU A 48 -7.50 -10.03 -11.68
CA LEU A 48 -7.07 -10.52 -12.99
C LEU A 48 -5.93 -9.70 -13.58
N SER A 49 -5.22 -10.31 -14.54
CA SER A 49 -4.02 -9.77 -15.19
C SER A 49 -4.10 -8.27 -15.55
N PRO A 50 -3.10 -7.46 -15.15
CA PRO A 50 -1.97 -7.83 -14.29
C PRO A 50 -2.44 -8.12 -12.85
N THR A 51 -1.93 -9.20 -12.26
CA THR A 51 -2.27 -9.58 -10.88
C THR A 51 -1.53 -8.68 -9.89
N PHE A 52 -2.26 -8.11 -8.94
CA PHE A 52 -1.71 -7.18 -7.95
C PHE A 52 -1.17 -7.90 -6.72
N ARG A 53 -0.16 -7.29 -6.09
CA ARG A 53 0.43 -7.73 -4.82
C ARG A 53 -0.13 -6.89 -3.67
N PHE A 54 0.13 -7.31 -2.43
CA PHE A 54 -0.33 -6.58 -1.25
C PHE A 54 0.09 -5.09 -1.22
N PRO A 55 1.34 -4.72 -1.57
CA PRO A 55 1.74 -3.31 -1.60
C PRO A 55 0.96 -2.47 -2.61
N ASP A 56 0.56 -3.08 -3.74
CA ASP A 56 -0.27 -2.40 -4.74
C ASP A 56 -1.67 -2.11 -4.18
N LEU A 57 -2.26 -3.05 -3.45
CA LEU A 57 -3.59 -2.89 -2.86
C LEU A 57 -3.60 -1.89 -1.69
N ILE A 58 -2.60 -1.93 -0.80
CA ILE A 58 -2.48 -0.92 0.28
C ILE A 58 -2.32 0.47 -0.33
N SER A 59 -1.40 0.63 -1.29
CA SER A 59 -1.20 1.91 -1.95
C SER A 59 -2.44 2.37 -2.71
N ALA A 60 -3.18 1.45 -3.35
CA ALA A 60 -4.44 1.78 -4.00
C ALA A 60 -5.48 2.32 -3.02
N CYS A 61 -5.59 1.75 -1.80
CA CYS A 61 -6.48 2.29 -0.77
C CYS A 61 -6.10 3.73 -0.38
N VAL A 62 -4.80 4.00 -0.19
CA VAL A 62 -4.33 5.34 0.13
C VAL A 62 -4.60 6.31 -1.03
N SER A 63 -4.26 5.94 -2.27
CA SER A 63 -4.55 6.78 -3.43
C SER A 63 -6.03 7.11 -3.54
N LEU A 64 -6.93 6.11 -3.46
CA LEU A 64 -8.38 6.32 -3.55
C LEU A 64 -8.89 7.30 -2.50
N VAL A 65 -8.46 7.15 -1.24
CA VAL A 65 -8.91 8.06 -0.18
C VAL A 65 -8.43 9.48 -0.45
N PHE A 66 -7.19 9.66 -0.92
CA PHE A 66 -6.60 10.97 -1.23
C PHE A 66 -7.07 11.58 -2.56
N GLU A 67 -7.85 10.86 -3.39
CA GLU A 67 -8.57 11.49 -4.52
C GLU A 67 -9.67 12.46 -4.01
N HIS A 68 -10.11 12.31 -2.76
CA HIS A 68 -11.07 13.21 -2.14
C HIS A 68 -10.37 14.43 -1.53
N HIS A 69 -10.86 15.64 -1.86
CA HIS A 69 -10.33 16.90 -1.33
C HIS A 69 -10.41 17.00 0.21
N ASP A 70 -11.33 16.29 0.83
CA ASP A 70 -11.56 16.22 2.28
C ASP A 70 -10.92 14.99 2.95
N ALA A 71 -9.98 14.30 2.27
CA ALA A 71 -9.33 13.09 2.77
C ALA A 71 -8.81 13.19 4.22
N PRO A 72 -8.10 14.26 4.64
CA PRO A 72 -7.66 14.39 6.03
C PRO A 72 -8.82 14.35 7.03
N ALA A 73 -9.92 15.08 6.74
CA ALA A 73 -11.07 15.15 7.61
C ALA A 73 -11.75 13.78 7.75
N ARG A 74 -11.93 13.07 6.64
CA ARG A 74 -12.50 11.71 6.61
C ARG A 74 -11.67 10.71 7.42
N ILE A 75 -10.35 10.74 7.22
CA ILE A 75 -9.42 9.86 7.94
C ILE A 75 -9.48 10.14 9.45
N PHE A 76 -9.36 11.40 9.89
CA PHE A 76 -9.40 11.72 11.31
C PHE A 76 -10.78 11.49 11.94
N GLN A 77 -11.87 11.71 11.20
CA GLN A 77 -13.21 11.38 11.67
C GLN A 77 -13.34 9.88 11.93
N PHE A 78 -12.93 9.03 10.99
CA PHE A 78 -12.93 7.58 11.18
C PHE A 78 -12.07 7.17 12.39
N LEU A 79 -10.88 7.75 12.53
CA LEU A 79 -9.98 7.44 13.64
C LEU A 79 -10.55 7.88 15.00
N GLY A 80 -11.19 9.04 15.07
CA GLY A 80 -11.80 9.56 16.29
C GLY A 80 -13.08 8.85 16.73
N THR A 81 -13.74 8.14 15.82
CA THR A 81 -15.04 7.49 16.07
C THR A 81 -14.94 5.97 16.13
N GLU A 82 -14.28 5.35 15.17
CA GLU A 82 -14.21 3.90 15.02
C GLU A 82 -12.92 3.34 15.65
N LEU A 83 -11.78 4.00 15.42
CA LEU A 83 -10.51 3.46 15.91
C LEU A 83 -10.37 3.60 17.43
N VAL A 84 -10.99 4.60 18.06
CA VAL A 84 -10.96 4.78 19.52
C VAL A 84 -11.69 3.67 20.28
N LEU A 85 -12.65 3.00 19.63
CA LEU A 85 -13.43 1.91 20.22
C LEU A 85 -12.66 0.59 20.28
N ARG A 86 -11.56 0.50 19.54
CA ARG A 86 -10.80 -0.73 19.41
C ARG A 86 -9.78 -0.88 20.54
N SER A 87 -9.55 -2.12 20.97
CA SER A 87 -8.56 -2.43 22.01
C SER A 87 -7.15 -1.97 21.60
N PRO A 88 -6.37 -1.35 22.51
CA PRO A 88 -4.96 -1.03 22.24
C PRO A 88 -4.11 -2.26 21.86
N GLN A 89 -4.50 -3.45 22.33
CA GLN A 89 -3.85 -4.73 22.07
C GLN A 89 -4.28 -5.38 20.74
N THR A 90 -5.09 -4.69 19.92
CA THR A 90 -5.52 -5.23 18.62
C THR A 90 -4.30 -5.62 17.76
N PRO A 91 -4.24 -6.87 17.27
CA PRO A 91 -3.09 -7.35 16.52
C PRO A 91 -2.91 -6.60 15.20
N ARG A 92 -1.64 -6.44 14.81
CA ARG A 92 -1.23 -5.77 13.58
C ARG A 92 -0.32 -6.69 12.77
N ARG A 93 -0.49 -6.68 11.45
CA ARG A 93 0.39 -7.35 10.49
C ARG A 93 1.36 -6.35 9.88
N ARG A 94 2.57 -6.85 9.62
CA ARG A 94 3.64 -6.10 8.99
C ARG A 94 3.58 -6.35 7.50
N GLU A 95 3.52 -5.27 6.75
CA GLU A 95 3.32 -5.28 5.30
C GLU A 95 4.26 -4.26 4.64
N SER A 96 4.10 -4.05 3.34
CA SER A 96 4.81 -3.00 2.61
C SER A 96 3.85 -2.17 1.77
N MET A 97 4.22 -0.91 1.53
CA MET A 97 3.47 0.04 0.73
C MET A 97 4.45 0.84 -0.15
N TRP A 98 4.02 1.27 -1.33
CA TRP A 98 4.86 2.12 -2.17
C TRP A 98 5.18 3.46 -1.49
N ARG A 99 6.42 3.94 -1.67
CA ARG A 99 6.96 5.14 -1.02
C ARG A 99 6.12 6.39 -1.27
N GLN A 100 5.59 6.55 -2.48
CA GLN A 100 4.75 7.68 -2.84
C GLN A 100 3.52 7.78 -1.92
N GLN A 101 2.80 6.68 -1.70
CA GLN A 101 1.64 6.66 -0.81
C GLN A 101 2.04 6.74 0.67
N TYR A 102 3.20 6.21 1.04
CA TYR A 102 3.76 6.44 2.38
C TYR A 102 3.98 7.93 2.67
N GLN A 103 4.46 8.70 1.70
CA GLN A 103 4.69 10.14 1.85
C GLN A 103 3.39 10.90 2.11
N LEU A 104 2.30 10.56 1.42
CA LEU A 104 0.98 11.15 1.68
C LEU A 104 0.54 10.97 3.15
N LEU A 105 0.71 9.76 3.69
CA LEU A 105 0.38 9.48 5.09
C LEU A 105 1.34 10.17 6.05
N LEU A 106 2.62 10.29 5.71
CA LEU A 106 3.62 11.00 6.53
C LEU A 106 3.33 12.51 6.61
N GLU A 107 2.92 13.13 5.51
CA GLU A 107 2.49 14.52 5.47
C GLU A 107 1.23 14.72 6.32
N LEU A 108 0.24 13.84 6.18
CA LEU A 108 -0.96 13.84 7.01
C LEU A 108 -0.62 13.68 8.50
N GLN A 109 0.27 12.75 8.85
CA GLN A 109 0.72 12.54 10.23
C GLN A 109 1.40 13.79 10.82
N ARG A 110 2.12 14.55 9.99
CA ARG A 110 2.82 15.77 10.39
C ARG A 110 1.91 17.00 10.42
N SER A 111 0.69 16.92 9.88
CA SER A 111 -0.24 18.04 9.78
C SER A 111 -0.63 18.62 11.16
N PRO A 112 -1.08 19.89 11.23
CA PRO A 112 -1.59 20.48 12.48
C PRO A 112 -2.77 19.72 13.08
N ALA A 113 -3.59 19.07 12.25
CA ALA A 113 -4.74 18.29 12.67
C ALA A 113 -4.35 17.03 13.48
N ASN A 114 -3.11 16.57 13.38
CA ASN A 114 -2.56 15.46 14.15
C ASN A 114 -1.63 15.92 15.29
N ARG A 115 -1.86 17.13 15.82
CA ARG A 115 -1.08 17.74 16.91
C ARG A 115 -2.00 18.32 17.98
N HIS A 116 -1.47 18.45 19.20
CA HIS A 116 -2.18 19.05 20.33
C HIS A 116 -2.80 20.41 19.92
N PRO A 117 -4.09 20.66 20.24
CA PRO A 117 -4.96 19.91 21.15
C PRO A 117 -5.58 18.61 20.62
N ASN A 118 -5.39 18.28 19.33
CA ASN A 118 -5.95 17.08 18.72
C ASN A 118 -5.21 15.80 19.14
N PRO A 119 -5.88 14.62 19.09
CA PRO A 119 -5.24 13.33 19.26
C PRO A 119 -4.10 13.12 18.25
N LYS A 120 -3.08 12.36 18.67
CA LYS A 120 -1.95 11.99 17.81
C LYS A 120 -2.11 10.55 17.33
N PHE A 121 -2.36 10.39 16.04
CA PHE A 121 -2.44 9.10 15.37
C PHE A 121 -1.12 8.72 14.70
N GLN A 122 -0.82 7.43 14.74
CA GLN A 122 0.37 6.81 14.18
C GLN A 122 0.15 6.41 12.72
N LEU A 123 1.24 6.19 11.96
CA LEU A 123 1.17 5.85 10.54
C LEU A 123 0.38 4.57 10.27
N ASP A 124 0.51 3.55 11.11
CA ASP A 124 -0.25 2.30 10.99
C ASP A 124 -1.75 2.53 11.15
N GLN A 125 -2.16 3.45 12.02
CA GLN A 125 -3.56 3.85 12.19
C GLN A 125 -4.07 4.59 10.96
N LEU A 126 -3.27 5.49 10.38
CA LEU A 126 -3.62 6.19 9.14
C LEU A 126 -3.75 5.22 7.96
N THR A 127 -2.82 4.28 7.80
CA THR A 127 -2.92 3.21 6.79
C THR A 127 -4.20 2.39 6.98
N THR A 128 -4.48 2.00 8.24
CA THR A 128 -5.68 1.22 8.60
C THR A 128 -6.96 1.98 8.27
N ALA A 129 -7.02 3.27 8.57
CA ALA A 129 -8.17 4.11 8.24
C ALA A 129 -8.43 4.15 6.73
N CYS A 130 -7.38 4.29 5.91
CA CYS A 130 -7.57 4.28 4.46
C CYS A 130 -8.18 2.96 3.95
N VAL A 131 -7.69 1.81 4.44
CA VAL A 131 -8.23 0.50 4.06
C VAL A 131 -9.69 0.34 4.53
N ALA A 132 -9.99 0.75 5.76
CA ALA A 132 -11.34 0.67 6.32
C ALA A 132 -12.34 1.58 5.59
N LEU A 133 -11.92 2.80 5.20
CA LEU A 133 -12.73 3.71 4.41
C LEU A 133 -13.03 3.12 3.02
N CYS A 134 -12.04 2.55 2.35
CA CYS A 134 -12.27 1.85 1.07
C CYS A 134 -13.22 0.65 1.24
N ARG A 135 -13.05 -0.16 2.28
CA ARG A 135 -13.95 -1.28 2.59
C ARG A 135 -15.39 -0.83 2.80
N THR A 136 -15.57 0.31 3.47
CA THR A 136 -16.90 0.85 3.75
C THR A 136 -17.55 1.39 2.47
N ALA A 137 -16.78 2.06 1.61
CA ALA A 137 -17.27 2.61 0.35
C ALA A 137 -17.55 1.53 -0.71
N ASP A 138 -16.69 0.52 -0.81
CA ASP A 138 -16.80 -0.59 -1.74
C ASP A 138 -16.35 -1.90 -1.07
N PRO A 139 -17.29 -2.69 -0.51
CA PRO A 139 -16.98 -3.96 0.14
C PRO A 139 -16.39 -5.02 -0.81
N SER A 140 -16.61 -4.89 -2.13
CA SER A 140 -16.10 -5.84 -3.13
C SER A 140 -14.58 -5.68 -3.37
N GLY A 141 -14.08 -4.45 -3.24
CA GLY A 141 -12.69 -4.10 -3.55
C GLY A 141 -12.40 -3.85 -5.04
N ALA A 142 -13.43 -3.83 -5.90
CA ALA A 142 -13.28 -3.56 -7.32
C ALA A 142 -12.63 -2.19 -7.58
N ALA A 143 -13.01 -1.16 -6.81
CA ALA A 143 -12.40 0.17 -6.89
C ALA A 143 -10.90 0.14 -6.58
N ILE A 144 -10.47 -0.65 -5.60
CA ILE A 144 -9.05 -0.81 -5.24
C ILE A 144 -8.29 -1.46 -6.39
N LEU A 145 -8.84 -2.51 -7.01
CA LEU A 145 -8.19 -3.16 -8.15
C LEU A 145 -8.09 -2.21 -9.35
N GLN A 146 -9.10 -1.38 -9.59
CA GLN A 146 -9.04 -0.34 -10.62
C GLN A 146 -7.96 0.71 -10.30
N GLN A 147 -7.89 1.18 -9.05
CA GLN A 147 -6.87 2.15 -8.66
C GLN A 147 -5.46 1.57 -8.71
N ALA A 148 -5.29 0.30 -8.35
CA ALA A 148 -4.01 -0.38 -8.45
C ALA A 148 -3.50 -0.40 -9.90
N ARG A 149 -4.39 -0.55 -10.89
CA ARG A 149 -4.05 -0.42 -12.32
C ARG A 149 -3.58 1.00 -12.66
N ARG A 150 -4.28 2.03 -12.18
CA ARG A 150 -3.90 3.44 -12.41
C ARG A 150 -2.54 3.75 -11.80
N ASN A 151 -2.35 3.41 -10.53
CA ASN A 151 -1.07 3.59 -9.84
C ASN A 151 0.08 2.85 -10.55
N MET A 152 -0.16 1.63 -11.06
CA MET A 152 0.84 0.88 -11.83
C MET A 152 1.19 1.58 -13.15
N ALA A 153 0.19 2.06 -13.88
CA ALA A 153 0.41 2.80 -15.12
C ALA A 153 1.21 4.08 -14.88
N GLU A 154 0.86 4.86 -13.85
CA GLU A 154 1.60 6.06 -13.44
C GLU A 154 3.07 5.76 -13.13
N ARG A 155 3.34 4.69 -12.35
CA ARG A 155 4.72 4.26 -12.06
C ARG A 155 5.49 3.85 -13.32
N ALA A 156 4.82 3.17 -14.26
CA ALA A 156 5.45 2.78 -15.52
C ALA A 156 5.82 4.00 -16.38
N HIS A 157 4.98 5.04 -16.39
CA HIS A 157 5.30 6.30 -17.07
C HIS A 157 6.49 7.02 -16.41
N HIS A 158 6.49 7.16 -15.09
CA HIS A 158 7.61 7.77 -14.36
C HIS A 158 8.94 7.00 -14.50
N GLY A 159 8.88 5.67 -14.64
CA GLY A 159 10.05 4.84 -14.91
C GLY A 159 10.65 5.05 -16.31
N TRP A 160 9.85 5.50 -17.28
CA TRP A 160 10.28 5.78 -18.65
C TRP A 160 10.96 7.15 -18.80
N ASP A 161 10.51 8.14 -18.00
CA ASP A 161 11.04 9.51 -18.02
C ASP A 161 12.33 9.68 -17.21
N ALA A 162 12.76 8.67 -16.46
CA ALA A 162 14.04 8.70 -15.75
C ALA A 162 15.20 8.59 -16.76
N PRO A 163 16.15 9.54 -16.79
CA PRO A 163 17.29 9.47 -17.71
C PRO A 163 18.11 8.20 -17.45
N PRO A 164 18.75 7.62 -18.48
CA PRO A 164 19.68 6.53 -18.28
C PRO A 164 20.82 7.03 -17.37
N GLY A 165 20.95 6.39 -16.21
CA GLY A 165 22.02 6.65 -15.25
C GLY A 165 23.38 6.18 -15.72
#